data_AF-A0A5E4JI26-F1
#
_entry.id   AF-A0A5E4JI26-F1
#
_cell.length_a   1.000
_cell.length_b   1.000
_cell.length_c   1.000
_cell.angle_alpha   90.00
_cell.angle_beta   90.00
_cell.angle_gamma   90.00
#
_symmetry.space_group_name_H-M   'P 1'
#
loop_
_entity.id
_entity.type
_entity.pdbx_description
1 polymer ?
#
loop_
_entity_poly.entity_id
_entity_poly.type
_entity_poly.pdbx_seq_one_letter_code
_entity_poly.pdbx_strand_id
1 'polypeptide(L)'
;MAERKDRRIERERRENAARDRASDAVDRDEVRAALKAAGAREVDDEAVEAVRALVVEKLARIAARSVEASEDIDDSSTLSAAAVAVATERDSDTRRATESR
;
A
#
# COMPACT_ATOMS: atom_id res chain seq x y z
N MET A 1 -16.83 -3.23 22.53
CA MET A 1 -17.36 -2.67 21.26
C MET A 1 -16.58 -1.42 20.82
N ALA A 2 -16.27 -0.47 21.72
CA ALA A 2 -15.49 0.74 21.40
C ALA A 2 -14.09 0.46 20.79
N GLU A 3 -13.27 -0.38 21.43
CA GLU A 3 -11.90 -0.71 20.97
C GLU A 3 -11.76 -1.22 19.52
N ARG A 4 -12.79 -1.89 18.98
CA ARG A 4 -12.73 -2.38 17.58
C ARG A 4 -13.01 -1.26 16.59
N LYS A 5 -13.89 -0.32 16.96
CA LYS A 5 -14.22 0.84 16.13
C LYS A 5 -13.06 1.83 16.12
N ASP A 6 -12.39 2.02 17.26
CA ASP A 6 -11.27 2.94 17.40
C ASP A 6 -10.05 2.48 16.59
N ARG A 7 -9.68 1.19 16.66
CA ARG A 7 -8.61 0.61 15.83
C ARG A 7 -8.87 0.72 14.33
N ARG A 8 -10.13 0.59 13.90
CA ARG A 8 -10.49 0.75 12.48
C ARG A 8 -10.31 2.19 12.01
N ILE A 9 -10.74 3.17 12.81
CA ILE A 9 -10.59 4.59 12.48
C ILE A 9 -9.11 4.98 12.44
N GLU A 10 -8.33 4.50 13.41
CA GLU A 10 -6.87 4.67 13.47
C GLU A 10 -6.21 4.13 12.19
N ARG A 11 -6.60 2.91 11.76
CA ARG A 11 -6.09 2.29 10.53
C ARG A 11 -6.44 3.12 9.29
N GLU A 12 -7.71 3.51 9.14
CA GLU A 12 -8.16 4.32 8.00
C GLU A 12 -7.44 5.67 7.93
N ARG A 13 -7.16 6.31 9.08
CA ARG A 13 -6.35 7.53 9.14
C ARG A 13 -4.90 7.30 8.69
N ARG A 14 -4.27 6.22 9.16
CA ARG A 14 -2.89 5.87 8.77
C ARG A 14 -2.80 5.53 7.28
N GLU A 15 -3.77 4.79 6.74
CA GLU A 15 -3.86 4.50 5.31
C GLU A 15 -3.99 5.77 4.48
N ASN A 16 -4.84 6.72 4.87
CA ASN A 16 -4.97 8.00 4.16
C ASN A 16 -3.67 8.83 4.22
N ALA A 17 -3.07 8.97 5.40
CA ALA A 17 -1.79 9.67 5.53
C ALA A 17 -0.64 8.96 4.77
N ALA A 18 -0.72 7.64 4.60
CA ALA A 18 0.23 6.90 3.76
C ALA A 18 -0.05 7.10 2.27
N ARG A 19 -1.32 7.28 1.85
CA ARG A 19 -1.69 7.59 0.45
C ARG A 19 -1.15 8.94 0.01
N ASP A 20 -1.31 9.97 0.83
CA ASP A 20 -0.82 11.31 0.50
C ASP A 20 0.70 11.28 0.30
N ARG A 21 1.43 10.71 1.27
CA ARG A 21 2.88 10.53 1.19
C ARG A 21 3.32 9.65 0.01
N ALA A 22 2.58 8.58 -0.29
CA ALA A 22 2.89 7.73 -1.44
C ALA A 22 2.62 8.44 -2.77
N SER A 23 1.57 9.26 -2.86
CA SER A 23 1.32 10.10 -4.04
C SER A 23 2.49 11.04 -4.30
N ASP A 24 2.98 11.72 -3.25
CA ASP A 24 4.11 12.64 -3.39
C ASP A 24 5.42 11.92 -3.77
N ALA A 25 5.58 10.66 -3.36
CA ALA A 25 6.80 9.88 -3.60
C ALA A 25 6.83 9.15 -4.95
N VAL A 26 5.67 8.79 -5.53
CA VAL A 26 5.60 8.04 -6.79
C VAL A 26 5.59 9.01 -7.96
N ASP A 27 6.73 9.11 -8.63
CA ASP A 27 6.91 9.96 -9.79
C ASP A 27 6.23 9.38 -11.04
N ARG A 28 5.61 10.27 -11.81
CA ARG A 28 4.85 9.92 -13.02
C ARG A 28 5.76 9.42 -14.15
N ASP A 29 6.92 10.03 -14.33
CA ASP A 29 7.86 9.67 -15.38
C ASP A 29 8.55 8.34 -15.07
N GLU A 30 8.77 8.01 -13.80
CA GLU A 30 9.23 6.68 -13.38
C GLU A 30 8.20 5.59 -13.71
N VAL A 31 6.90 5.85 -13.46
CA VAL A 31 5.82 4.92 -13.85
C VAL A 31 5.79 4.73 -15.36
N ARG A 32 5.92 5.82 -16.13
CA ARG A 32 5.97 5.74 -17.61
C ARG A 32 7.20 4.94 -18.07
N ALA A 33 8.36 5.15 -17.46
CA ALA A 33 9.58 4.41 -17.77
C ALA A 33 9.42 2.92 -17.48
N ALA A 34 8.80 2.55 -16.35
CA ALA A 34 8.52 1.17 -16.00
C ALA A 34 7.58 0.49 -17.02
N LEU A 35 6.54 1.19 -17.47
CA LEU A 35 5.62 0.67 -18.51
C LEU A 35 6.35 0.44 -19.85
N LYS A 36 7.23 1.36 -20.24
CA LYS A 36 8.07 1.18 -21.44
C LYS A 36 9.05 0.02 -21.29
N ALA A 37 9.68 -0.12 -20.12
CA ALA A 37 10.58 -1.23 -19.81
C ALA A 37 9.87 -2.59 -19.84
N ALA A 38 8.57 -2.62 -19.51
CA ALA A 38 7.72 -3.81 -19.65
C ALA A 38 7.33 -4.13 -21.11
N GLY A 39 7.74 -3.30 -22.08
CA GLY A 39 7.54 -3.53 -23.52
C GLY A 39 6.42 -2.68 -24.14
N ALA A 40 5.80 -1.75 -23.41
CA ALA A 40 4.85 -0.81 -24.01
C ALA A 40 5.58 0.19 -24.91
N ARG A 41 5.29 0.16 -26.22
CA ARG A 41 5.96 1.03 -27.20
C ARG A 41 5.52 2.49 -27.07
N GLU A 42 4.22 2.68 -26.90
CA GLU A 42 3.57 3.96 -26.63
C GLU A 42 2.76 3.81 -25.33
N VAL A 43 2.72 4.86 -24.52
CA VAL A 43 2.06 4.85 -23.21
C VAL A 43 1.27 6.13 -23.08
N ASP A 44 -0.05 6.00 -23.06
CA ASP A 44 -0.96 7.12 -22.86
C ASP A 44 -0.89 7.66 -21.43
N ASP A 45 -1.09 8.96 -21.30
CA ASP A 45 -1.08 9.67 -20.02
C ASP A 45 -2.11 9.13 -19.03
N GLU A 46 -3.28 8.72 -19.51
CA GLU A 46 -4.32 8.10 -18.70
C GLU A 46 -3.89 6.73 -18.15
N ALA A 47 -3.17 5.94 -18.96
CA ALA A 47 -2.62 4.65 -18.52
C ALA A 47 -1.54 4.85 -17.45
N VAL A 48 -0.69 5.88 -17.60
CA VAL A 48 0.30 6.25 -16.56
C VAL A 48 -0.41 6.62 -15.26
N GLU A 49 -1.43 7.48 -15.30
CA GLU A 49 -2.16 7.88 -14.09
C GLU A 49 -2.90 6.71 -13.44
N ALA A 50 -3.53 5.82 -14.22
CA ALA A 50 -4.20 4.64 -13.68
C ALA A 50 -3.22 3.72 -12.95
N VAL A 51 -2.04 3.47 -13.54
CA VAL A 51 -0.99 2.65 -12.92
C VAL A 51 -0.41 3.34 -11.70
N ARG A 52 -0.15 4.65 -11.78
CA ARG A 52 0.35 5.44 -10.66
C ARG A 52 -0.62 5.39 -9.48
N ALA A 53 -1.92 5.60 -9.71
CA ALA A 53 -2.95 5.51 -8.68
C ALA A 53 -2.96 4.12 -7.99
N LEU A 54 -2.84 3.04 -8.78
CA LEU A 54 -2.76 1.67 -8.25
C LEU A 54 -1.49 1.44 -7.40
N VAL A 55 -0.34 1.95 -7.85
CA VAL A 55 0.92 1.84 -7.12
C VAL A 55 0.83 2.59 -5.80
N VAL A 56 0.35 3.84 -5.82
CA VAL A 56 0.14 4.67 -4.62
C VAL A 56 -0.79 3.97 -3.63
N GLU A 57 -1.92 3.44 -4.09
CA GLU A 57 -2.87 2.74 -3.23
C GLU A 57 -2.23 1.52 -2.56
N LYS A 58 -1.51 0.69 -3.34
CA LYS A 58 -0.85 -0.52 -2.82
C LYS A 58 0.26 -0.18 -1.84
N LEU A 59 1.13 0.77 -2.18
CA LEU A 59 2.21 1.22 -1.29
C LEU A 59 1.66 1.74 0.03
N ALA A 60 0.64 2.59 -0.01
CA ALA A 60 0.02 3.13 1.19
C ALA A 60 -0.56 2.04 2.09
N ARG A 61 -1.24 1.06 1.48
CA ARG A 61 -1.84 -0.07 2.21
C ARG A 61 -0.78 -0.95 2.87
N ILE A 62 0.28 -1.30 2.14
CA ILE A 62 1.38 -2.11 2.68
C ILE A 62 2.07 -1.34 3.81
N ALA A 63 2.38 -0.06 3.62
CA ALA A 63 3.04 0.76 4.62
C ALA A 63 2.21 0.86 5.92
N ALA A 64 0.91 1.16 5.83
CA ALA A 64 0.04 1.24 7.00
C ALA A 64 -0.04 -0.08 7.77
N ARG A 65 -0.19 -1.20 7.06
CA ARG A 65 -0.22 -2.55 7.68
C ARG A 65 1.13 -2.97 8.25
N SER A 66 2.22 -2.52 7.65
CA SER A 66 3.58 -2.81 8.14
C SER A 66 3.87 -2.07 9.43
N VAL A 67 3.38 -0.84 9.57
CA VAL A 67 3.45 -0.09 10.84
C VAL A 67 2.62 -0.77 11.92
N GLU A 68 1.38 -1.17 11.62
CA GLU A 68 0.54 -1.96 12.53
C GLU A 68 1.22 -3.26 12.96
N ALA A 69 1.81 -4.00 12.01
CA ALA A 69 2.55 -5.22 12.32
C ALA A 69 3.84 -4.97 13.12
N SER A 70 4.48 -3.80 13.00
CA SER A 70 5.67 -3.46 13.79
C SER A 70 5.31 -3.13 15.25
N GLU A 71 4.17 -2.45 15.45
CA GLU A 71 3.58 -2.23 16.78
C GLU A 71 3.25 -3.56 17.47
N ASP A 72 2.74 -4.55 16.73
CA ASP A 72 2.39 -5.89 17.27
C ASP A 72 3.61 -6.75 17.68
N ILE A 73 4.79 -6.56 17.06
CA ILE A 73 5.94 -7.47 17.21
C ILE A 73 6.87 -7.06 18.36
N ASP A 74 7.20 -5.78 18.50
CA ASP A 74 8.30 -5.36 19.39
C ASP A 74 8.13 -3.94 19.98
N ASP A 75 6.94 -3.32 19.88
CA ASP A 75 6.71 -1.90 20.22
C ASP A 75 7.74 -0.94 19.55
N SER A 76 8.38 -1.40 18.48
CA SER A 76 9.47 -0.69 17.81
C SER A 76 8.90 0.24 16.74
N SER A 77 9.28 1.51 16.81
CA SER A 77 8.97 2.50 15.78
C SER A 77 9.74 2.29 14.47
N THR A 78 10.57 1.24 14.37
CA THR A 78 11.38 0.95 13.19
C THR A 78 10.68 -0.10 12.32
N LEU A 79 10.38 0.27 11.07
CA LEU A 79 9.78 -0.65 10.10
C LEU A 79 10.79 -1.73 9.70
N SER A 80 10.56 -2.98 10.13
CA SER A 80 11.41 -4.11 9.76
C SER A 80 10.94 -4.79 8.48
N ALA A 81 11.86 -5.45 7.76
CA ALA A 81 11.52 -6.27 6.60
C ALA A 81 10.51 -7.39 6.94
N ALA A 82 10.57 -7.93 8.17
CA ALA A 82 9.64 -8.92 8.66
C ALA A 82 8.21 -8.36 8.78
N ALA A 83 8.06 -7.12 9.28
CA ALA A 83 6.75 -6.47 9.36
C ALA A 83 6.14 -6.21 7.98
N VAL A 84 6.96 -5.85 6.99
CA VAL A 84 6.52 -5.71 5.59
C VAL A 84 6.06 -7.04 5.00
N ALA A 85 6.78 -8.13 5.28
CA ALA A 85 6.41 -9.47 4.83
C ALA A 85 5.05 -9.90 5.41
N VAL A 86 4.86 -9.74 6.72
CA VAL A 86 3.59 -10.03 7.42
C VAL A 86 2.44 -9.20 6.85
N ALA A 87 2.65 -7.91 6.63
CA ALA A 87 1.65 -7.02 6.04
C ALA A 87 1.20 -7.47 4.64
N THR A 88 2.15 -7.91 3.82
CA THR A 88 1.92 -8.36 2.44
C THR A 88 1.18 -9.70 2.39
N GLU A 89 1.53 -10.63 3.28
CA GLU A 89 0.84 -11.92 3.42
C GLU A 89 -0.63 -11.71 3.85
N ARG A 90 -0.85 -10.86 4.86
CA ARG A 90 -2.20 -10.48 5.32
C ARG A 90 -3.04 -9.81 4.23
N ASP A 91 -2.46 -9.01 3.33
CA ASP A 91 -3.18 -8.42 2.18
C ASP A 91 -3.60 -9.47 1.17
N SER A 92 -2.70 -10.40 0.86
CA SER A 92 -2.98 -11.52 -0.02
C SER A 92 -4.11 -12.40 0.51
N ASP A 93 -4.11 -12.72 1.81
CA ASP A 93 -5.16 -13.53 2.44
C ASP A 93 -6.51 -12.82 2.50
N THR A 94 -6.51 -11.51 2.79
CA THR A 94 -7.74 -10.71 2.74
C THR A 94 -8.37 -10.75 1.35
N ARG A 95 -7.54 -10.70 0.30
CA ARG A 95 -7.99 -10.75 -1.09
C ARG A 95 -8.58 -12.12 -1.45
N ARG A 96 -7.88 -13.22 -1.14
CA ARG A 96 -8.38 -14.59 -1.35
C ARG A 96 -9.71 -14.83 -0.64
N ALA A 97 -9.83 -14.37 0.60
CA ALA A 97 -11.06 -14.51 1.39
C ALA A 97 -12.24 -13.71 0.81
N THR A 98 -11.96 -12.63 0.08
CA THR A 98 -12.99 -11.81 -0.58
C THR A 98 -13.39 -12.40 -1.94
N GLU A 99 -12.45 -12.98 -2.68
CA GLU A 99 -12.68 -13.61 -4.00
C GLU A 99 -13.32 -15.01 -3.91
N SER A 100 -13.21 -15.68 -2.77
CA SER A 100 -13.81 -17.01 -2.53
C SER A 100 -15.28 -16.96 -2.04
N ARG A 101 -15.90 -15.77 -2.03
CA ARG A 101 -17.30 -15.52 -1.63
C ARG A 101 -18.14 -15.15 -2.84
#